data_AF-A0A938AK63-F1
#
_entry.id   AF-A0A938AK63-F1
#
_cell.length_a   1.000
_cell.length_b   1.000
_cell.length_c   1.000
_cell.angle_alpha   90.00
_cell.angle_beta   90.00
_cell.angle_gamma   90.00
#
_symmetry.space_group_name_H-M   'P 1'
#
loop_
_entity.id
_entity.type
_entity.pdbx_description
1 polymer ?
#
loop_
_entity_poly.entity_id
_entity_poly.type
_entity_poly.pdbx_seq_one_letter_code
_entity_poly.pdbx_strand_id
1 'polypeptide(L)'
;MIKIALTTTAIGLAMCVAAAAETTKWNATETNAVGIKSASGTWTLNNDGGKLSGSANMQFDSGKTLDYKLDGTAEGEVYTIKLVDRTDDKKNCVWTGKPAATASGRVLNGDVKCDNSKFSIRVGLQ
;
A
#
# COMPACT_ATOMS: atom_id res chain seq x y z
N MET A 1 -6.88 -46.60 -37.99
CA MET A 1 -6.33 -45.82 -36.85
C MET A 1 -5.74 -44.54 -37.40
N ILE A 2 -6.46 -43.43 -37.32
CA ILE A 2 -6.03 -42.13 -37.85
C ILE A 2 -5.44 -41.34 -36.68
N LYS A 3 -4.14 -41.04 -36.73
CA LYS A 3 -3.43 -40.20 -35.77
C LYS A 3 -3.64 -38.74 -36.14
N ILE A 4 -4.38 -38.00 -35.31
CA ILE A 4 -4.50 -36.55 -35.39
C ILE A 4 -3.45 -35.96 -34.46
N ALA A 5 -2.38 -35.37 -35.02
CA ALA A 5 -1.45 -34.55 -34.26
C ALA A 5 -1.96 -33.11 -34.28
N LEU A 6 -2.46 -32.61 -33.14
CA LEU A 6 -2.72 -31.19 -32.94
C LEU A 6 -1.38 -30.46 -32.73
N THR A 7 -0.97 -29.69 -33.71
CA THR A 7 0.03 -28.62 -33.55
C THR A 7 -0.64 -27.42 -32.88
N THR A 8 -0.50 -27.33 -31.55
CA THR A 8 -0.94 -26.18 -30.76
C THR A 8 0.13 -25.10 -30.83
N THR A 9 -0.01 -24.13 -31.74
CA THR A 9 0.78 -22.89 -31.72
C THR A 9 0.31 -22.02 -30.56
N ALA A 10 1.13 -21.91 -29.51
CA ALA A 10 0.95 -20.95 -28.44
C ALA A 10 1.21 -19.53 -28.98
N ILE A 11 0.14 -18.76 -29.19
CA ILE A 11 0.24 -17.32 -29.40
C ILE A 11 0.38 -16.70 -28.00
N GLY A 12 1.62 -16.56 -27.55
CA GLY A 12 1.98 -15.76 -26.39
C GLY A 12 1.84 -14.28 -26.72
N LEU A 13 0.63 -13.74 -26.61
CA LEU A 13 0.41 -12.29 -26.49
C LEU A 13 0.43 -11.95 -24.99
N ALA A 14 1.62 -11.92 -24.41
CA ALA A 14 1.86 -11.20 -23.16
C ALA A 14 1.77 -9.70 -23.49
N MET A 15 0.54 -9.17 -23.51
CA MET A 15 0.31 -7.75 -23.50
C MET A 15 0.75 -7.25 -22.12
N CYS A 16 2.04 -6.90 -21.98
CA CYS A 16 2.51 -6.03 -20.92
C CYS A 16 1.89 -4.66 -21.15
N VAL A 17 0.62 -4.51 -20.77
CA VAL A 17 0.01 -3.21 -20.60
C VAL A 17 0.76 -2.60 -19.42
N ALA A 18 1.70 -1.70 -19.71
CA ALA A 18 2.29 -0.86 -18.67
C ALA A 18 1.11 -0.17 -17.98
N ALA A 19 0.86 -0.53 -16.72
CA ALA A 19 -0.16 0.13 -15.93
C ALA A 19 0.21 1.62 -15.89
N ALA A 20 -0.67 2.47 -16.40
CA ALA A 20 -0.42 3.90 -16.49
C ALA A 20 -0.12 4.45 -15.09
N ALA A 21 0.78 5.43 -15.02
CA ALA A 21 1.07 6.12 -13.79
C ALA A 21 -0.23 6.74 -13.23
N GLU A 22 -0.68 6.26 -12.07
CA GLU A 22 -1.93 6.70 -11.45
C GLU A 22 -1.65 7.34 -10.09
N THR A 23 -2.15 8.56 -9.89
CA THR A 23 -2.15 9.24 -8.58
C THR A 23 -3.49 9.04 -7.89
N THR A 24 -3.49 8.43 -6.72
CA THR A 24 -4.69 8.17 -5.91
C THR A 24 -4.58 8.81 -4.53
N LYS A 25 -5.73 9.15 -3.93
CA LYS A 25 -5.82 9.70 -2.57
C LYS A 25 -6.59 8.76 -1.67
N TRP A 26 -6.02 8.43 -0.52
CA TRP A 26 -6.55 7.42 0.39
C TRP A 26 -6.72 8.03 1.78
N ASN A 27 -7.85 7.78 2.43
CA ASN A 27 -8.02 8.06 3.85
C ASN A 27 -7.23 7.03 4.65
N ALA A 28 -6.35 7.49 5.54
CA ALA A 28 -5.48 6.65 6.34
C ALA A 28 -5.74 6.83 7.84
N THR A 29 -5.64 5.75 8.60
CA THR A 29 -5.79 5.72 10.05
C THR A 29 -4.69 4.84 10.66
N GLU A 30 -3.88 5.40 11.55
CA GLU A 30 -2.89 4.67 12.34
C GLU A 30 -3.49 4.24 13.69
N THR A 31 -3.35 2.96 14.03
CA THR A 31 -3.82 2.37 15.29
C THR A 31 -2.63 1.76 16.02
N ASN A 32 -2.41 2.14 17.28
CA ASN A 32 -1.27 1.67 18.06
C ASN A 32 -1.38 0.16 18.38
N ALA A 33 -0.34 -0.40 19.02
CA ALA A 33 -0.27 -1.83 19.33
C ALA A 33 -1.41 -2.36 20.25
N VAL A 34 -2.12 -1.47 20.95
CA VAL A 34 -3.25 -1.83 21.83
C VAL A 34 -4.63 -1.56 21.19
N GLY A 35 -4.67 -1.26 19.88
CA GLY A 35 -5.94 -1.10 19.16
C GLY A 35 -6.58 0.28 19.25
N ILE A 36 -5.86 1.28 19.78
CA ILE A 36 -6.38 2.64 19.92
C ILE A 36 -5.89 3.48 18.73
N LYS A 37 -6.82 4.20 18.10
CA LYS A 37 -6.50 5.19 17.06
C LYS A 37 -5.47 6.19 17.60
N SER A 38 -4.47 6.51 16.79
CA SER A 38 -3.37 7.40 17.18
C SER A 38 -3.20 8.57 16.23
N ALA A 39 -3.44 8.36 14.94
CA ALA A 39 -3.41 9.40 13.92
C ALA A 39 -4.37 9.08 12.77
N SER A 40 -4.79 10.10 12.04
CA SER A 40 -5.58 9.95 10.81
C SER A 40 -5.29 11.07 9.82
N GLY A 41 -5.53 10.83 8.54
CA GLY A 41 -5.31 11.82 7.48
C GLY A 41 -5.39 11.24 6.09
N THR A 42 -4.63 11.81 5.15
CA THR A 42 -4.65 11.43 3.73
C THR A 42 -3.29 10.96 3.25
N TRP A 43 -3.27 9.84 2.56
CA TRP A 43 -2.14 9.39 1.75
C TRP A 43 -2.40 9.78 0.30
N THR A 44 -1.39 10.33 -0.37
CA THR A 44 -1.38 10.50 -1.82
C THR A 44 -0.34 9.55 -2.38
N LEU A 45 -0.75 8.62 -3.22
CA LEU A 45 0.08 7.56 -3.79
C LEU A 45 0.11 7.65 -5.30
N ASN A 46 1.31 7.67 -5.86
CA ASN A 46 1.60 7.49 -7.27
C ASN A 46 2.02 6.05 -7.50
N ASN A 47 1.33 5.34 -8.40
CA ASN A 47 1.70 4.00 -8.83
C ASN A 47 2.18 4.04 -10.28
N ASP A 48 3.47 3.79 -10.49
CA ASP A 48 4.10 3.70 -11.80
C ASP A 48 4.51 2.24 -12.05
N GLY A 49 3.65 1.48 -12.73
CA GLY A 49 3.93 0.09 -13.09
C GLY A 49 4.21 -0.83 -11.90
N GLY A 50 3.65 -0.57 -10.71
CA GLY A 50 3.87 -1.34 -9.49
C GLY A 50 4.89 -0.72 -8.52
N LYS A 51 5.62 0.32 -8.94
CA LYS A 51 6.43 1.15 -8.03
C LYS A 51 5.55 2.22 -7.41
N LEU A 52 5.56 2.29 -6.08
CA LEU A 52 4.76 3.23 -5.31
C LEU A 52 5.63 4.37 -4.79
N SER A 53 5.16 5.60 -4.93
CA SER A 53 5.77 6.78 -4.30
C SER A 53 4.69 7.74 -3.83
N GLY A 54 4.98 8.62 -2.89
CA GLY A 54 4.01 9.61 -2.46
C GLY A 54 4.29 10.26 -1.12
N SER A 55 3.22 10.75 -0.50
CA SER A 55 3.27 11.45 0.78
C SER A 55 2.03 11.18 1.62
N ALA A 56 2.22 11.17 2.92
CA ALA A 56 1.16 11.17 3.90
C ALA A 56 1.12 12.51 4.62
N ASN A 57 -0.09 13.09 4.70
CA ASN A 57 -0.39 14.23 5.55
C ASN A 57 -1.41 13.77 6.59
N MET A 58 -0.94 13.61 7.82
CA MET A 58 -1.69 13.03 8.92
C MET A 58 -1.69 13.98 10.12
N GLN A 59 -2.60 13.73 11.05
CA GLN A 59 -2.66 14.43 12.32
C GLN A 59 -2.82 13.41 13.44
N PHE A 60 -2.06 13.57 14.51
CA PHE A 60 -2.28 12.86 15.76
C PHE A 60 -3.57 13.31 16.41
N ASP A 61 -4.16 12.48 17.27
CA ASP A 61 -5.34 12.88 18.06
C ASP A 61 -5.05 14.06 19.01
N SER A 62 -3.77 14.37 19.29
CA SER A 62 -3.33 15.57 20.01
C SER A 62 -3.37 16.86 19.19
N GLY A 63 -3.68 16.77 17.89
CA GLY A 63 -3.66 17.90 16.95
C GLY A 63 -2.29 18.18 16.32
N LYS A 64 -1.21 17.54 16.79
CA LYS A 64 0.12 17.65 16.16
C LYS A 64 0.12 17.01 14.77
N THR A 65 0.84 17.59 13.83
CA THR A 65 0.99 17.03 12.48
C THR A 65 1.88 15.79 12.50
N LEU A 66 1.60 14.88 11.57
CA LEU A 66 2.40 13.71 11.26
C LEU A 66 2.54 13.63 9.74
N ASP A 67 3.67 14.07 9.23
CA ASP A 67 4.01 14.00 7.81
C ASP A 67 5.12 12.97 7.58
N TYR A 68 5.05 12.28 6.43
CA TYR A 68 6.08 11.38 5.93
C TYR A 68 5.93 11.12 4.43
N LYS A 69 7.00 10.63 3.79
CA LYS A 69 6.99 10.15 2.40
C LYS A 69 6.65 8.66 2.36
N LEU A 70 6.07 8.25 1.24
CA LEU A 70 5.75 6.87 0.92
C LEU A 70 6.68 6.42 -0.21
N ASP A 71 7.36 5.29 -0.03
CA ASP A 71 8.21 4.66 -1.07
C ASP A 71 8.08 3.14 -0.97
N GLY A 72 7.68 2.48 -2.05
CA GLY A 72 7.34 1.07 -1.96
C GLY A 72 7.03 0.39 -3.28
N THR A 73 6.45 -0.80 -3.17
CA THR A 73 6.01 -1.61 -4.31
C THR A 73 4.64 -2.24 -4.02
N ALA A 74 3.90 -2.50 -5.09
CA ALA A 74 2.71 -3.34 -5.10
C ALA A 74 3.00 -4.59 -5.96
N GLU A 75 2.90 -5.77 -5.34
CA GLU A 75 3.08 -7.05 -6.00
C GLU A 75 1.83 -7.91 -5.77
N GLY A 76 1.06 -8.12 -6.83
CA GLY A 76 -0.26 -8.75 -6.72
C GLY A 76 -1.19 -7.94 -5.81
N GLU A 77 -1.67 -8.55 -4.73
CA GLU A 77 -2.54 -7.90 -3.74
C GLU A 77 -1.78 -7.39 -2.50
N VAL A 78 -0.44 -7.46 -2.50
CA VAL A 78 0.37 -7.08 -1.33
C VAL A 78 1.12 -5.78 -1.62
N TYR A 79 0.96 -4.82 -0.70
CA TYR A 79 1.61 -3.53 -0.75
C TYR A 79 2.69 -3.47 0.33
N THR A 80 3.92 -3.13 -0.05
CA THR A 80 5.03 -2.92 0.89
C THR A 80 5.55 -1.51 0.74
N ILE A 81 5.34 -0.67 1.76
CA ILE A 81 5.62 0.77 1.71
C ILE A 81 6.48 1.18 2.90
N LYS A 82 7.62 1.78 2.62
CA LYS A 82 8.46 2.46 3.60
C LYS A 82 7.83 3.81 3.94
N LEU A 83 7.76 4.11 5.24
CA LEU A 83 7.33 5.40 5.76
C LEU A 83 8.61 6.20 6.06
N VAL A 84 8.99 7.07 5.14
CA VAL A 84 10.30 7.74 5.12
C VAL A 84 10.16 9.16 5.68
N ASP A 85 11.18 9.63 6.38
CA ASP A 85 11.22 10.98 6.97
C ASP A 85 10.04 11.28 7.90
N ARG A 86 9.60 10.29 8.69
CA ARG A 86 8.53 10.52 9.68
C ARG A 86 8.93 11.61 10.69
N THR A 87 7.99 12.50 10.92
CA THR A 87 8.09 13.65 11.84
C THR A 87 7.92 13.29 13.33
N ASP A 88 7.62 12.02 13.64
CA ASP A 88 7.41 11.50 15.00
C ASP A 88 8.57 10.64 15.52
N ASP A 89 9.77 10.87 14.98
CA ASP A 89 11.04 10.21 15.32
C ASP A 89 11.11 8.69 15.09
N LYS A 90 10.02 8.03 14.67
CA LYS A 90 10.06 6.60 14.32
C LYS A 90 10.89 6.39 13.04
N LYS A 91 11.79 5.40 13.06
CA LYS A 91 12.72 5.11 11.96
C LYS A 91 12.51 3.70 11.39
N ASN A 92 12.95 3.54 10.14
CA ASN A 92 12.90 2.29 9.37
C ASN A 92 11.51 1.62 9.38
N CYS A 93 10.47 2.43 9.33
CA CYS A 93 9.09 1.95 9.35
C CYS A 93 8.70 1.39 7.99
N VAL A 94 8.28 0.12 7.97
CA VAL A 94 7.74 -0.54 6.79
C VAL A 94 6.32 -0.99 7.09
N TRP A 95 5.37 -0.49 6.29
CA TRP A 95 4.00 -0.95 6.26
C TRP A 95 3.84 -2.07 5.23
N THR A 96 3.15 -3.14 5.61
CA THR A 96 2.76 -4.21 4.69
C THR A 96 1.25 -4.39 4.74
N GLY A 97 0.57 -4.03 3.66
CA GLY A 97 -0.89 -4.06 3.58
C GLY A 97 -1.45 -5.02 2.54
N LYS A 98 -2.68 -5.48 2.78
CA LYS A 98 -3.49 -6.31 1.88
C LYS A 98 -4.95 -5.88 1.91
N PRO A 99 -5.74 -6.18 0.87
CA PRO A 99 -7.19 -6.03 0.89
C PRO A 99 -7.82 -6.56 2.18
N ALA A 100 -8.61 -5.71 2.83
CA ALA A 100 -9.43 -6.14 3.95
C ALA A 100 -10.50 -7.12 3.44
N ALA A 101 -10.58 -8.31 4.04
CA ALA A 101 -11.48 -9.38 3.62
C ALA A 101 -12.97 -8.95 3.55
N THR A 102 -13.35 -7.93 4.32
CA THR A 102 -14.74 -7.46 4.46
C THR A 102 -15.07 -6.24 3.60
N ALA A 103 -14.12 -5.69 2.83
CA ALA A 103 -14.28 -4.39 2.18
C ALA A 103 -14.13 -4.42 0.64
N SER A 104 -14.33 -5.59 0.02
CA SER A 104 -14.33 -5.78 -1.43
C SER A 104 -13.14 -5.13 -2.15
N GLY A 105 -11.95 -5.16 -1.54
CA GLY A 105 -10.72 -4.61 -2.12
C GLY A 105 -10.54 -3.09 -2.07
N ARG A 106 -11.54 -2.32 -1.57
CA ARG A 106 -11.45 -0.84 -1.51
C ARG A 106 -10.69 -0.29 -0.30
N VAL A 107 -10.40 -1.17 0.65
CA VAL A 107 -9.71 -0.86 1.90
C VAL A 107 -8.57 -1.84 2.04
N LEU A 108 -7.38 -1.34 2.35
CA LEU A 108 -6.23 -2.15 2.72
C LEU A 108 -5.97 -2.01 4.22
N ASN A 109 -5.66 -3.13 4.86
CA ASN A 109 -5.19 -3.17 6.24
C ASN A 109 -3.77 -3.71 6.24
N GLY A 110 -2.90 -3.12 7.05
CA GLY A 110 -1.54 -3.59 7.17
C GLY A 110 -0.87 -3.23 8.48
N ASP A 111 0.12 -4.03 8.85
CA ASP A 111 0.98 -3.78 10.00
C ASP A 111 2.17 -2.93 9.60
N VAL A 112 2.62 -2.09 10.52
CA VAL A 112 3.87 -1.33 10.44
C VAL A 112 4.86 -1.89 11.44
N LYS A 113 6.05 -2.18 10.94
CA LYS A 113 7.22 -2.50 11.76
C LYS A 113 8.23 -1.38 11.61
N CYS A 114 8.58 -0.74 12.73
CA CYS A 114 9.70 0.19 12.85
C CYS A 114 10.76 -0.44 13.78
N ASP A 115 11.92 0.18 13.92
CA ASP A 115 13.02 -0.36 14.75
C ASP A 115 12.59 -0.77 16.17
N ASN A 116 11.85 0.10 16.85
CA ASN A 116 11.49 -0.07 18.27
C ASN A 116 9.97 -0.04 18.52
N SER A 117 9.15 -0.10 17.48
CA SER A 117 7.69 0.02 17.63
C SER A 117 6.93 -0.71 16.54
N LYS A 118 5.70 -1.11 16.86
CA LYS A 118 4.74 -1.67 15.92
C LYS A 118 3.39 -1.00 16.10
N PHE A 119 2.67 -0.86 15.00
CA PHE A 119 1.32 -0.33 14.94
C PHE A 119 0.68 -0.81 13.64
N SER A 120 -0.59 -0.50 13.38
CA SER A 120 -1.25 -0.84 12.11
C SER A 120 -1.75 0.42 11.42
N ILE A 121 -1.85 0.34 10.10
CA ILE A 121 -2.48 1.38 9.29
C ILE A 121 -3.56 0.73 8.43
N ARG A 122 -4.75 1.33 8.51
CA ARG A 122 -5.85 1.08 7.60
C ARG A 122 -5.93 2.23 6.61
N VAL A 123 -6.03 1.91 5.33
CA VAL A 123 -6.18 2.88 4.25
C VAL A 123 -7.36 2.52 3.36
N GLY A 124 -8.10 3.52 2.87
CA GLY A 124 -9.19 3.33 1.92
C GLY A 124 -9.19 4.41 0.86
N LEU A 125 -9.39 4.01 -0.40
CA LEU A 125 -9.46 4.93 -1.54
C LEU A 125 -10.60 5.96 -1.30
N GLN A 126 -10.31 7.24 -1.54
CA GLN A 126 -11.29 8.33 -1.48
C GLN A 126 -12.30 8.25 -2.63
#